data_AF-A0A0F9GDF8-F1
#
_entry.id   AF-A0A0F9GDF8-F1
#
_cell.length_a   1.000
_cell.length_b   1.000
_cell.length_c   1.000
_cell.angle_alpha   90.00
_cell.angle_beta   90.00
_cell.angle_gamma   90.00
#
_symmetry.space_group_name_H-M   'P 1'
#
loop_
_entity.id
_entity.type
_entity.pdbx_description
1 polymer ?
#
loop_
_entity_poly.entity_id
_entity_poly.type
_entity_poly.pdbx_seq_one_letter_code
_entity_poly.pdbx_strand_id
1 'polypeptide(L)'
;MNWEAIKYIYRRVLIYKNKIKYLGEDKYKLTDFYPTGEKYWEREYQNRLLHGKNMGWHENGQKRWEVGYKDGRLHGKNTRWYESGQKHWETEYQNGKWIE
;
A
#
# COMPACT_ATOMS: atom_id res chain seq x y z
N MET A 1 -12.58 -5.69 -14.23
CA MET A 1 -11.41 -4.79 -14.36
C MET A 1 -11.45 -4.06 -15.70
N ASN A 2 -11.27 -2.73 -15.74
CA ASN A 2 -11.34 -1.93 -16.99
C ASN A 2 -9.98 -1.71 -17.67
N TRP A 3 -9.97 -1.21 -18.92
CA TRP A 3 -8.76 -1.02 -19.73
C TRP A 3 -7.69 -0.13 -19.08
N GLU A 4 -8.11 0.93 -18.39
CA GLU A 4 -7.19 1.81 -17.68
C GLU A 4 -6.53 1.12 -16.47
N ALA A 5 -7.23 0.21 -15.79
CA ALA A 5 -6.62 -0.63 -14.75
C ALA A 5 -5.54 -1.54 -15.34
N ILE A 6 -5.81 -2.14 -16.51
CA ILE A 6 -4.87 -3.02 -17.21
C ILE A 6 -3.62 -2.23 -17.61
N LYS A 7 -3.76 -1.05 -18.20
CA LYS A 7 -2.62 -0.17 -18.53
C LYS A 7 -1.80 0.20 -17.31
N TYR A 8 -2.46 0.53 -16.20
CA TYR A 8 -1.78 0.86 -14.95
C TYR A 8 -0.95 -0.33 -14.47
N ILE A 9 -1.56 -1.52 -14.34
CA ILE A 9 -0.87 -2.75 -13.92
C ILE A 9 0.28 -3.08 -14.87
N TYR A 10 0.07 -3.00 -16.19
CA TYR A 10 1.08 -3.24 -17.21
C TYR A 10 2.31 -2.36 -17.00
N ARG A 11 2.12 -1.05 -16.79
CA ARG A 11 3.22 -0.12 -16.49
C ARG A 11 3.94 -0.50 -15.19
N ARG A 12 3.20 -0.80 -14.12
CA ARG A 12 3.78 -1.22 -12.83
C ARG A 12 4.66 -2.47 -12.96
N VAL A 13 4.20 -3.48 -13.69
CA VAL A 13 4.92 -4.76 -13.81
C VAL A 13 6.10 -4.65 -14.79
N LEU A 14 5.90 -4.09 -15.98
CA LEU A 14 6.92 -4.17 -17.03
C LEU A 14 7.98 -3.06 -16.94
N ILE A 15 7.58 -1.86 -16.54
CA ILE A 15 8.48 -0.70 -16.44
C ILE A 15 9.07 -0.64 -15.04
N TYR A 16 8.21 -0.64 -14.01
CA TYR A 16 8.64 -0.46 -12.62
C TYR A 16 8.97 -1.76 -11.90
N LYS A 17 8.89 -2.92 -12.58
CA LYS A 17 9.24 -4.24 -12.05
C LYS A 17 8.53 -4.60 -10.74
N ASN A 18 7.36 -4.01 -10.49
CA ASN A 18 6.55 -4.36 -9.33
C ASN A 18 6.04 -5.79 -9.45
N LYS A 19 6.01 -6.48 -8.32
CA LYS A 19 5.33 -7.77 -8.21
C LYS A 19 3.83 -7.53 -8.06
N ILE A 20 3.01 -8.27 -8.80
CA ILE A 20 1.56 -8.29 -8.64
C ILE A 20 1.10 -9.63 -8.05
N LYS A 21 0.13 -9.57 -7.15
CA LYS A 21 -0.62 -10.73 -6.66
C LYS A 21 -2.12 -10.46 -6.84
N TYR A 22 -2.79 -11.29 -7.63
CA TYR A 22 -4.24 -11.25 -7.76
C TYR A 22 -4.90 -11.87 -6.53
N LEU A 23 -5.98 -11.25 -6.03
CA LEU A 23 -6.70 -11.66 -4.83
C LEU A 23 -8.15 -12.08 -5.12
N GLY A 24 -8.55 -12.11 -6.39
CA GLY A 24 -9.92 -12.41 -6.84
C GLY A 24 -10.72 -11.15 -7.18
N GLU A 25 -11.77 -11.30 -7.99
CA GLU A 25 -12.58 -10.19 -8.50
C GLU A 25 -11.68 -9.10 -9.14
N ASP A 26 -11.90 -7.83 -8.78
CA ASP A 26 -11.07 -6.68 -9.15
C ASP A 26 -10.07 -6.31 -8.05
N LYS A 27 -9.75 -7.25 -7.14
CA LYS A 27 -8.78 -7.06 -6.06
C LYS A 27 -7.39 -7.58 -6.44
N TYR A 28 -6.39 -6.73 -6.24
CA TYR A 28 -4.99 -7.10 -6.46
C TYR A 28 -4.07 -6.34 -5.53
N LYS A 29 -2.88 -6.89 -5.34
CA LYS A 29 -1.82 -6.33 -4.52
C LYS A 29 -0.60 -6.08 -5.37
N LEU A 30 0.00 -4.90 -5.22
CA LEU A 30 1.28 -4.56 -5.82
C LEU A 30 2.34 -4.48 -4.72
N THR A 31 3.53 -4.99 -5.01
CA THR A 31 4.71 -4.90 -4.15
C THR A 31 5.86 -4.31 -4.94
N ASP A 32 6.59 -3.40 -4.31
CA ASP A 32 7.83 -2.81 -4.82
C ASP A 32 8.98 -3.15 -3.91
N PHE A 33 10.18 -3.02 -4.44
CA PHE A 33 11.39 -3.43 -3.76
C PHE A 33 12.44 -2.33 -3.85
N TYR A 34 13.26 -2.23 -2.82
CA TYR A 34 14.51 -1.49 -2.88
C TYR A 34 15.45 -2.13 -3.91
N PRO A 35 16.45 -1.40 -4.43
CA PRO A 35 17.46 -1.99 -5.31
C PRO A 35 18.18 -3.20 -4.71
N THR A 36 18.28 -3.25 -3.38
CA THR A 36 18.83 -4.33 -2.57
C THR A 36 17.93 -5.57 -2.49
N GLY A 37 16.66 -5.45 -2.85
CA GLY A 37 15.70 -6.56 -2.98
C GLY A 37 14.68 -6.69 -1.84
N GLU A 38 14.85 -5.95 -0.73
CA GLU A 38 13.88 -5.88 0.36
C GLU A 38 12.62 -5.14 -0.08
N LYS A 39 11.47 -5.44 0.55
CA LYS A 39 10.22 -4.75 0.24
C LYS A 39 10.36 -3.27 0.54
N TYR A 40 9.99 -2.43 -0.42
CA TYR A 40 9.87 -0.99 -0.23
C TYR A 40 8.44 -0.62 0.19
N TRP A 41 7.44 -1.07 -0.55
CA TRP A 41 6.03 -0.93 -0.17
C TRP A 41 5.15 -2.02 -0.77
N GLU A 42 3.95 -2.15 -0.21
CA GLU A 42 2.92 -3.09 -0.60
C GLU A 42 1.57 -2.40 -0.50
N ARG A 43 0.75 -2.51 -1.55
CA ARG A 43 -0.53 -1.81 -1.67
C ARG A 43 -1.61 -2.74 -2.19
N GLU A 44 -2.74 -2.75 -1.51
CA GLU A 44 -3.96 -3.42 -1.95
C GLU A 44 -4.87 -2.44 -2.69
N TYR A 45 -5.43 -2.93 -3.80
CA TYR A 45 -6.34 -2.19 -4.65
C TYR A 45 -7.60 -3.00 -4.89
N GLN A 46 -8.73 -2.30 -4.99
CA GLN A 46 -10.00 -2.82 -5.48
C GLN A 46 -10.59 -1.78 -6.42
N ASN A 47 -11.07 -2.19 -7.60
CA ASN A 47 -11.66 -1.28 -8.59
C ASN A 47 -10.74 -0.06 -8.92
N ARG A 48 -9.42 -0.29 -8.96
CA ARG A 48 -8.35 0.72 -9.15
C ARG A 48 -8.12 1.70 -8.01
N LEU A 49 -8.90 1.64 -6.94
CA LEU A 49 -8.73 2.48 -5.76
C LEU A 49 -7.92 1.72 -4.71
N LEU A 50 -7.16 2.44 -3.88
CA LEU A 50 -6.58 1.82 -2.69
C LEU A 50 -7.72 1.30 -1.81
N HIS A 51 -7.64 0.02 -1.47
CA HIS A 51 -8.66 -0.65 -0.66
C HIS A 51 -7.98 -1.79 0.10
N GLY A 52 -8.03 -1.74 1.43
CA GLY A 52 -7.25 -2.61 2.31
C GLY A 52 -5.98 -1.92 2.79
N LYS A 53 -4.89 -2.68 2.91
CA LYS A 53 -3.63 -2.18 3.48
C LYS A 53 -2.74 -1.50 2.45
N ASN A 54 -2.20 -0.37 2.86
CA ASN A 54 -1.06 0.30 2.26
C ASN A 54 0.05 0.18 3.31
N MET A 55 1.19 -0.43 2.99
CA MET A 55 2.33 -0.60 3.90
C MET A 55 3.63 -0.22 3.23
N GLY A 56 4.56 0.34 4.00
CA GLY A 56 5.93 0.60 3.55
C GLY A 56 6.92 0.21 4.63
N TRP A 57 8.12 -0.13 4.20
CA TRP A 57 9.22 -0.55 5.05
C TRP A 57 10.42 0.38 4.87
N HIS A 58 11.26 0.44 5.90
CA HIS A 58 12.61 0.97 5.80
C HIS A 58 13.52 -0.12 5.21
N GLU A 59 14.71 0.25 4.74
CA GLU A 59 15.67 -0.70 4.13
C GLU A 59 16.11 -1.80 5.12
N ASN A 60 16.08 -1.52 6.42
CA ASN A 60 16.34 -2.51 7.47
C ASN A 60 15.20 -3.53 7.69
N GLY A 61 14.15 -3.49 6.86
CA GLY A 61 13.01 -4.40 6.91
C GLY A 61 11.96 -4.07 7.98
N GLN A 62 12.16 -3.02 8.78
CA GLN A 62 11.16 -2.57 9.74
C GLN A 62 10.06 -1.76 9.05
N LYS A 63 8.84 -1.77 9.62
CA LYS A 63 7.76 -0.97 9.06
C LYS A 63 8.11 0.52 9.14
N ARG A 64 7.86 1.24 8.06
CA ARG A 64 7.94 2.71 7.99
C ARG A 64 6.57 3.34 8.18
N TRP A 65 5.54 2.71 7.60
CA TRP A 65 4.16 3.15 7.74
C TRP A 65 3.19 2.00 7.39
N GLU A 66 1.99 2.06 7.98
CA GLU A 66 0.87 1.16 7.71
C GLU A 66 -0.40 1.98 7.80
N VAL A 67 -1.18 1.94 6.73
CA VAL A 67 -2.36 2.79 6.56
C VAL A 67 -3.47 1.97 5.94
N GLY A 68 -4.65 1.99 6.56
CA GLY A 68 -5.85 1.41 5.98
C GLY A 68 -6.55 2.36 4.99
N TYR A 69 -7.06 1.78 3.91
CA TYR A 69 -7.86 2.48 2.91
C TYR A 69 -9.17 1.74 2.65
N LYS A 70 -10.23 2.50 2.38
CA LYS A 70 -11.50 2.02 1.85
C LYS A 70 -11.93 2.94 0.72
N ASP A 71 -12.06 2.36 -0.47
CA ASP A 71 -12.51 3.06 -1.69
C ASP A 71 -11.72 4.35 -1.96
N GLY A 72 -10.39 4.26 -1.81
CA GLY A 72 -9.45 5.35 -2.05
C GLY A 72 -9.33 6.36 -0.92
N ARG A 73 -10.08 6.21 0.19
CA ARG A 73 -10.04 7.10 1.35
C ARG A 73 -9.39 6.42 2.54
N LEU A 74 -8.70 7.20 3.38
CA LEU A 74 -8.15 6.71 4.65
C LEU A 74 -9.26 6.11 5.52
N HIS A 75 -9.06 4.89 6.01
CA HIS A 75 -10.02 4.17 6.82
C HIS A 75 -9.30 3.17 7.74
N GLY A 76 -9.50 3.30 9.05
CA GLY A 76 -8.77 2.57 10.08
C GLY A 76 -7.49 3.29 10.51
N LYS A 77 -6.58 2.53 11.13
CA LYS A 77 -5.32 3.06 11.68
C LYS A 77 -4.37 3.55 10.60
N ASN A 78 -3.71 4.67 10.90
CA ASN A 78 -2.58 5.21 10.17
C ASN A 78 -1.43 5.36 11.17
N THR A 79 -0.47 4.46 11.07
CA THR A 79 0.68 4.39 11.98
C THR A 79 1.96 4.61 11.18
N ARG A 80 2.90 5.36 11.76
CA ARG A 80 4.27 5.47 11.25
C ARG A 80 5.28 5.14 12.33
N TRP A 81 6.43 4.66 11.89
CA TRP A 81 7.53 4.27 12.77
C TRP A 81 8.85 4.88 12.28
N TYR A 82 9.72 5.15 13.23
CA TYR A 82 11.13 5.44 12.95
C TYR A 82 11.86 4.20 12.44
N GLU A 83 13.07 4.37 11.91
CA GLU A 83 13.94 3.25 11.50
C GLU A 83 14.33 2.35 12.68
N SER A 84 14.26 2.84 13.91
CA SER A 84 14.46 2.04 15.12
C SER A 84 13.30 1.09 15.43
N GLY A 85 12.15 1.29 14.78
CA GLY A 85 10.93 0.52 15.00
C GLY A 85 10.05 1.11 16.09
N GLN A 86 10.51 2.17 16.75
CA GLN A 86 9.70 2.94 17.66
C GLN A 86 8.56 3.63 16.90
N LYS A 87 7.35 3.53 17.45
CA LYS A 87 6.18 4.22 16.91
C LYS A 87 6.44 5.72 16.95
N HIS A 88 6.36 6.36 15.78
CA HIS A 88 6.51 7.80 15.64
C HIS A 88 5.18 8.50 15.90
N TRP A 89 4.10 8.02 15.27
CA TRP A 89 2.74 8.51 15.53
C TRP A 89 1.70 7.49 15.07
N GLU A 90 0.48 7.65 15.59
CA GLU A 90 -0.70 6.88 15.20
C GLU A 90 -1.94 7.77 15.29
N THR A 91 -2.83 7.62 14.31
CA THR A 91 -4.19 8.16 14.37
C THR A 91 -5.14 7.17 13.72
N GLU A 92 -6.43 7.36 13.92
CA GLU A 92 -7.46 6.57 13.29
C GLU A 92 -8.28 7.44 12.34
N TYR A 93 -8.63 6.90 11.17
CA TYR A 93 -9.44 7.60 10.17
C TYR A 93 -10.74 6.86 9.91
N GLN A 94 -11.82 7.60 9.67
CA GLN A 94 -13.05 7.08 9.09
C GLN A 94 -13.41 7.92 7.86
N ASN A 95 -13.39 7.27 6.69
CA ASN A 95 -13.79 7.85 5.40
C ASN A 95 -13.02 9.15 5.06
N GLY A 96 -11.73 9.18 5.38
CA GLY A 96 -10.83 10.30 5.09
C GLY A 96 -10.75 11.36 6.19
N LYS A 97 -11.53 11.24 7.27
CA LYS A 97 -11.47 12.15 8.43
C LYS A 97 -10.80 11.46 9.60
N TRP A 98 -9.90 12.14 10.31
CA TRP A 98 -9.38 11.58 11.55
C TRP A 98 -10.50 11.50 12.59
N ILE A 99 -10.41 10.50 13.45
CA ILE A 99 -11.26 10.33 14.63
C ILE A 99 -10.44 10.85 15.80
N GLU A 100 -11.07 11.69 16.62
CA GLU A 100 -10.51 12.14 17.91
C GLU A 100 -10.79 11.11 19.01
#